data_AF-K9VLJ8-F1
#
_entry.id   AF-K9VLJ8-F1
#
_cell.length_a   1.000
_cell.length_b   1.000
_cell.length_c   1.000
_cell.angle_alpha   90.00
_cell.angle_beta   90.00
_cell.angle_gamma   90.00
#
_symmetry.space_group_name_H-M   'P 1'
#
loop_
_entity.id
_entity.type
_entity.pdbx_description
1 polymer ?
#
loop_
_entity_poly.entity_id
_entity_poly.type
_entity_poly.pdbx_seq_one_letter_code
_entity_poly.pdbx_strand_id
1 'polypeptide(L)'
;MHYTTRKFWDCYNALPSNVQATADQCYELLKADPSHPSLHFKKVGNYCSVRAGQAYRALGIEIKTGILWFWIGTHAEYDRLIGK
;
A
#
# COMPACT_ATOMS: atom_id res chain seq x y z
N MET A 1 -0.34 -2.55 14.01
CA MET A 1 0.38 -1.27 13.79
C MET A 1 0.91 -1.24 12.35
N HIS A 2 1.16 -0.06 11.78
CA HIS A 2 1.72 0.08 10.44
C HIS A 2 3.06 0.79 10.51
N TYR A 3 4.04 0.30 9.76
CA TYR A 3 5.39 0.82 9.69
C TYR A 3 5.78 1.02 8.23
N THR A 4 6.74 1.89 7.96
CA THR A 4 7.23 2.16 6.61
C THR A 4 8.74 2.06 6.58
N THR A 5 9.27 1.50 5.50
CA THR A 5 10.71 1.55 5.21
C THR A 5 11.08 2.89 4.55
N ARG A 6 12.37 3.20 4.46
CA ARG A 6 12.83 4.35 3.68
C ARG A 6 12.41 4.28 2.21
N LYS A 7 12.54 3.09 1.60
CA LYS A 7 12.16 2.85 0.21
C LYS A 7 10.68 3.12 -0.06
N PHE A 8 9.81 2.84 0.91
CA PHE A 8 8.39 3.21 0.80
C PHE A 8 8.22 4.72 0.62
N TRP A 9 8.89 5.53 1.43
CA TRP A 9 8.83 6.97 1.34
C TRP A 9 9.43 7.50 0.04
N ASP A 10 10.51 6.89 -0.44
CA ASP A 10 11.09 7.28 -1.73
C ASP A 10 10.08 7.04 -2.88
N CYS A 11 9.36 5.92 -2.87
CA CYS A 11 8.28 5.66 -3.82
C CYS A 11 7.09 6.62 -3.64
N TYR A 12 6.66 6.85 -2.39
CA TYR A 12 5.54 7.73 -2.06
C TYR A 12 5.77 9.16 -2.55
N ASN A 13 6.96 9.71 -2.27
CA ASN A 13 7.33 11.07 -2.63
C ASN A 13 7.45 11.27 -4.15
N ALA A 14 7.66 10.19 -4.91
CA ALA A 14 7.65 10.22 -6.37
C ALA A 14 6.24 10.24 -6.98
N LEU A 15 5.19 9.98 -6.18
CA LEU A 15 3.81 10.01 -6.65
C LEU A 15 3.34 11.45 -6.87
N PRO A 16 2.40 11.69 -7.82
CA PRO A 16 1.72 12.97 -7.93
C PRO A 16 1.01 13.36 -6.63
N SER A 17 0.96 14.66 -6.31
CA SER A 17 0.42 15.16 -5.04
C SER A 17 -1.03 14.75 -4.76
N ASN A 18 -1.87 14.65 -5.79
CA ASN A 18 -3.25 14.18 -5.65
C ASN A 18 -3.32 12.69 -5.27
N VAL A 19 -2.36 11.89 -5.72
CA VAL A 19 -2.27 10.46 -5.38
C VAL A 19 -1.75 10.28 -3.96
N GLN A 20 -0.77 11.10 -3.54
CA GLN A 20 -0.31 11.16 -2.14
C GLN A 20 -1.50 11.43 -1.20
N ALA A 21 -2.29 12.48 -1.45
CA ALA A 21 -3.47 12.78 -0.65
C ALA A 21 -4.50 11.63 -0.61
N THR A 22 -4.72 10.94 -1.73
CA THR A 22 -5.59 9.76 -1.78
C THR A 22 -5.02 8.60 -0.96
N ALA A 23 -3.70 8.38 -1.03
CA ALA A 23 -3.02 7.34 -0.27
C ALA A 23 -3.09 7.61 1.24
N ASP A 24 -2.94 8.86 1.68
CA ASP A 24 -3.11 9.26 3.09
C ASP A 24 -4.53 8.99 3.58
N GLN A 25 -5.55 9.31 2.79
CA GLN A 25 -6.95 8.97 3.11
C GLN A 25 -7.18 7.46 3.21
N CYS A 26 -6.64 6.69 2.25
CA CYS A 26 -6.71 5.23 2.30
C CYS A 26 -5.97 4.66 3.53
N TYR A 27 -4.87 5.29 3.97
CA TYR A 27 -4.14 4.87 5.16
C TYR A 27 -4.94 5.11 6.45
N GLU A 28 -5.57 6.27 6.59
CA GLU A 28 -6.44 6.53 7.74
C GLU A 28 -7.65 5.59 7.74
N LEU A 29 -8.25 5.32 6.57
CA LEU A 29 -9.31 4.32 6.44
C LEU A 29 -8.82 2.91 6.81
N LEU A 30 -7.62 2.52 6.37
CA LEU A 30 -7.03 1.23 6.71
C LEU A 30 -6.82 1.07 8.22
N LYS A 31 -6.45 2.13 8.94
CA LYS A 31 -6.31 2.11 10.41
C LYS A 31 -7.66 1.95 11.11
N ALA A 32 -8.70 2.59 10.58
CA ALA A 32 -10.03 2.60 11.18
C ALA A 32 -10.82 1.32 10.85
N ASP A 33 -10.82 0.90 9.58
CA ASP A 33 -11.53 -0.27 9.07
C ASP A 33 -10.71 -0.97 7.96
N PRO A 34 -9.82 -1.91 8.34
CA PRO A 34 -9.07 -2.71 7.37
C PRO A 34 -9.94 -3.56 6.45
N SER A 35 -11.19 -3.84 6.84
CA SER A 35 -12.12 -4.67 6.06
C SER A 35 -12.89 -3.85 5.03
N HIS A 36 -12.69 -2.53 4.97
CA HIS A 36 -13.43 -1.67 4.07
C HIS A 36 -13.23 -2.10 2.60
N PRO A 37 -14.31 -2.37 1.84
CA PRO A 37 -14.20 -2.97 0.51
C PRO A 37 -13.36 -2.17 -0.48
N SER A 38 -13.35 -0.84 -0.40
CA SER A 38 -12.56 0.02 -1.30
C SER A 38 -11.05 -0.20 -1.19
N LEU A 39 -10.57 -0.65 -0.03
CA LEU A 39 -9.15 -0.91 0.21
C LEU A 39 -8.68 -2.20 -0.46
N HIS A 40 -9.59 -3.14 -0.75
CA HIS A 40 -9.28 -4.51 -1.18
C HIS A 40 -8.04 -5.08 -0.46
N PHE A 41 -7.98 -4.88 0.86
CA PHE A 41 -6.83 -5.27 1.66
C PHE A 41 -6.76 -6.80 1.74
N LYS A 42 -5.64 -7.38 1.28
CA LYS A 42 -5.50 -8.84 1.18
C LYS A 42 -4.04 -9.30 1.17
N LYS A 43 -3.82 -10.60 1.40
CA LYS A 43 -2.55 -11.27 1.12
C LYS A 43 -2.43 -11.64 -0.36
N VAL A 44 -1.23 -11.49 -0.91
CA VAL A 44 -0.82 -11.86 -2.26
C VAL A 44 0.57 -12.50 -2.18
N GLY A 45 0.64 -13.82 -2.25
CA GLY A 45 1.87 -14.56 -1.96
C GLY A 45 2.38 -14.27 -0.55
N ASN A 46 3.63 -13.82 -0.43
CA ASN A 46 4.27 -13.45 0.84
C ASN A 46 4.00 -12.00 1.26
N TYR A 47 3.20 -11.25 0.51
CA TYR A 47 2.98 -9.82 0.73
C TYR A 47 1.54 -9.51 1.14
N CYS A 48 1.37 -8.44 1.88
CA CYS A 48 0.11 -7.73 2.04
C CYS A 48 -0.01 -6.66 0.94
N SER A 49 -1.20 -6.55 0.34
CA SER A 49 -1.52 -5.54 -0.67
C SER A 49 -2.74 -4.74 -0.24
N VAL A 50 -2.71 -3.42 -0.46
CA VAL A 50 -3.85 -2.52 -0.26
C VAL A 50 -3.96 -1.53 -1.41
N ARG A 51 -5.17 -1.07 -1.71
CA ARG A 51 -5.44 0.01 -2.66
C ARG A 51 -5.15 1.37 -2.04
N ALA A 52 -4.45 2.22 -2.80
CA ALA A 52 -4.25 3.63 -2.54
C ALA A 52 -4.97 4.44 -3.63
N GLY A 53 -6.30 4.26 -3.73
CA GLY A 53 -7.11 4.70 -4.86
C GLY A 53 -7.25 3.64 -5.97
N GLN A 54 -7.81 4.02 -7.12
CA GLN A 54 -8.19 3.05 -8.15
C GLN A 54 -6.97 2.42 -8.86
N ALA A 55 -5.98 3.25 -9.20
CA ALA A 55 -4.84 2.87 -10.05
C ALA A 55 -3.53 2.57 -9.29
N TYR A 56 -3.49 2.72 -7.96
CA TYR A 56 -2.28 2.58 -7.17
C TYR A 56 -2.41 1.55 -6.05
N ARG A 57 -1.33 0.84 -5.74
CA ARG A 57 -1.27 -0.17 -4.69
C ARG A 57 -0.08 0.10 -3.78
N ALA A 58 -0.20 -0.31 -2.52
CA ALA A 58 0.91 -0.42 -1.60
C ALA A 58 1.15 -1.88 -1.23
N LEU A 59 2.43 -2.23 -1.04
CA LEU A 59 2.89 -3.56 -0.66
C LEU A 59 3.64 -3.51 0.67
N GLY A 60 3.35 -4.50 1.51
CA GLY A 60 4.00 -4.68 2.80
C GLY A 60 4.20 -6.15 3.13
N ILE A 61 4.99 -6.40 4.17
CA ILE A 61 5.14 -7.74 4.78
C ILE A 61 4.55 -7.71 6.18
N GLU A 62 3.95 -8.83 6.59
CA GLU A 62 3.57 -9.01 8.00
C GLU A 62 4.82 -9.19 8.85
N ILE A 63 4.86 -8.47 9.96
CA ILE A 63 5.86 -8.60 11.02
C ILE A 63 5.13 -8.87 12.33
N LYS A 64 5.88 -9.27 13.38
CA LYS A 64 5.30 -9.65 14.68
C LYS A 64 4.31 -8.63 15.27
N THR A 65 4.48 -7.34 14.99
CA THR A 65 3.68 -6.24 15.58
C THR A 65 2.74 -5.56 14.57
N GLY A 66 2.66 -6.04 13.33
CA GLY A 66 1.82 -5.42 12.31
C GLY A 66 2.34 -5.59 10.89
N ILE A 67 2.32 -4.51 10.10
CA ILE A 67 2.70 -4.53 8.69
C ILE A 67 3.83 -3.53 8.46
N LEU A 68 4.90 -3.99 7.80
CA LEU A 68 5.97 -3.13 7.30
C LEU A 68 5.78 -2.89 5.80
N TRP A 69 5.33 -1.70 5.45
CA TRP A 69 5.15 -1.25 4.07
C TRP A 69 6.50 -0.86 3.46
N PHE A 70 6.77 -1.36 2.25
CA PHE A 70 8.06 -1.15 1.58
C PHE A 70 7.95 -0.57 0.17
N TRP A 71 6.74 -0.52 -0.39
CA TRP A 71 6.50 0.00 -1.72
C TRP A 71 5.08 0.56 -1.88
N ILE A 72 4.94 1.59 -2.71
CA ILE A 72 3.66 2.12 -3.22
C ILE A 72 3.88 2.59 -4.66
N GLY A 73 2.93 2.32 -5.55
CA GLY A 73 3.07 2.70 -6.96
C GLY A 73 1.89 2.27 -7.81
N THR A 74 2.07 2.35 -9.12
CA THR A 74 1.00 2.08 -10.10
C THR A 74 0.62 0.60 -10.15
N HIS A 75 -0.57 0.30 -10.64
CA HIS A 75 -1.01 -1.08 -10.87
C HIS A 75 -0.06 -1.85 -11.81
N ALA A 76 0.47 -1.19 -12.83
CA ALA A 76 1.39 -1.82 -13.78
C ALA A 76 2.72 -2.23 -13.12
N GLU A 77 3.26 -1.38 -12.24
CA GLU A 77 4.46 -1.72 -11.46
C GLU A 77 4.16 -2.80 -10.42
N TYR A 78 2.98 -2.74 -9.80
CA TYR A 78 2.49 -3.77 -8.89
C TYR A 78 2.47 -5.14 -9.57
N ASP A 79 1.89 -5.27 -10.76
CA ASP A 79 1.79 -6.54 -11.48
C ASP A 79 3.19 -7.14 -11.74
N ARG A 80 4.16 -6.31 -12.14
CA ARG A 80 5.56 -6.72 -12.31
C ARG A 80 6.19 -7.23 -11.00
N LEU A 81 5.91 -6.57 -9.87
CA LEU A 81 6.45 -6.96 -8.56
C LEU A 81 5.86 -8.27 -8.04
N ILE A 82 4.60 -8.56 -8.34
CA ILE A 82 3.95 -9.80 -7.93
C ILE A 82 4.05 -10.92 -8.98
N GLY A 83 4.77 -10.70 -10.07
CA GLY A 83 4.99 -11.68 -11.14
C GLY A 83 3.73 -12.03 -11.91
N LYS A 84 2.84 -11.05 -12.14
CA LYS A 84 1.67 -11.18 -13.02
C LYS A 84 1.93 -10.67 -14.42
#